data_AF-A0A961HN56-F1
#
_entry.id   AF-A0A961HN56-F1
#
_cell.length_a   1.000
_cell.length_b   1.000
_cell.length_c   1.000
_cell.angle_alpha   90.00
_cell.angle_beta   90.00
_cell.angle_gamma   90.00
#
_symmetry.space_group_name_H-M   'P 1'
#
loop_
_entity.id
_entity.type
_entity.pdbx_description
1 polymer ?
#
loop_
_entity_poly.entity_id
_entity_poly.type
_entity_poly.pdbx_seq_one_letter_code
_entity_poly.pdbx_strand_id
1 'polypeptide(L)'
;MLMLFITQAVQLLLVSLLVFGFFVLFGSLVIRPSVIEAWTGSAPHYTGPLHLISDALFSVAVFLSGFAGLYFTVQAVIDQNYRKEFFRRIEDDLQQAIGVRKVYTTLRTHLAPGAGTSRF
;
A
#
# COMPACT_ATOMS: atom_id res chain seq x y z
N MET A 1 -12.02 -14.31 -2.02
CA MET A 1 -11.50 -13.70 -0.77
C MET A 1 -10.32 -14.48 -0.20
N LEU A 2 -10.41 -15.81 -0.03
CA LEU A 2 -9.31 -16.63 0.52
C LEU A 2 -8.01 -16.55 -0.29
N MET A 3 -8.09 -16.60 -1.63
CA MET A 3 -6.92 -16.50 -2.51
C MET A 3 -6.19 -15.16 -2.38
N LEU A 4 -6.94 -14.04 -2.27
CA LEU A 4 -6.35 -12.71 -2.06
C LEU A 4 -5.67 -12.61 -0.69
N PHE A 5 -6.29 -13.19 0.35
CA PHE A 5 -5.72 -13.23 1.69
C PHE A 5 -4.41 -14.02 1.74
N ILE A 6 -4.37 -15.21 1.12
CA ILE A 6 -3.16 -16.02 1.03
C ILE A 6 -2.06 -15.27 0.28
N THR A 7 -2.37 -14.66 -0.88
CA THR A 7 -1.40 -13.88 -1.64
C THR A 7 -0.85 -12.71 -0.83
N GLN A 8 -1.70 -11.99 -0.10
CA GLN A 8 -1.25 -10.88 0.77
C GLN A 8 -0.39 -11.37 1.93
N ALA A 9 -0.74 -12.50 2.56
CA ALA A 9 0.07 -13.10 3.62
C ALA A 9 1.46 -13.52 3.11
N VAL A 10 1.52 -14.14 1.93
CA VAL A 10 2.79 -14.50 1.28
C VAL A 10 3.60 -13.25 0.94
N GLN A 11 2.96 -12.20 0.41
CA GLN A 11 3.63 -10.94 0.09
C GLN A 11 4.20 -10.26 1.34
N LEU A 12 3.44 -10.21 2.44
CA LEU A 12 3.92 -9.71 3.74
C LEU A 12 5.15 -10.49 4.21
N LEU A 13 5.09 -11.83 4.15
CA LEU A 13 6.21 -12.69 4.56
C LEU A 13 7.43 -12.44 3.69
N LEU A 14 7.27 -12.37 2.36
CA LEU A 14 8.39 -12.13 1.44
C LEU A 14 9.04 -10.77 1.66
N VAL A 15 8.24 -9.70 1.82
CA VAL A 15 8.76 -8.36 2.09
C VAL A 15 9.49 -8.30 3.43
N SER A 16 8.91 -8.87 4.48
CA SER A 16 9.55 -8.95 5.79
C SER A 16 10.87 -9.72 5.68
N LEU A 17 10.90 -10.90 5.07
CA LEU A 17 12.12 -11.69 4.88
C LEU A 17 13.20 -10.96 4.08
N LEU A 18 12.82 -10.20 3.03
CA LEU A 18 13.75 -9.38 2.27
C LEU A 18 14.37 -8.27 3.11
N VAL A 19 13.56 -7.53 3.86
CA VAL A 19 14.03 -6.44 4.73
C VAL A 19 14.89 -6.99 5.87
N PHE A 20 14.48 -8.11 6.47
CA PHE A 20 15.26 -8.83 7.46
C PHE A 20 16.63 -9.24 6.92
N GLY A 21 16.66 -9.94 5.78
CA GLY A 21 17.88 -10.40 5.14
C GLY A 21 18.81 -9.24 4.77
N PHE A 22 18.24 -8.14 4.29
CA PHE A 22 18.98 -6.90 4.05
C PHE A 22 19.65 -6.37 5.32
N PHE A 23 18.91 -6.20 6.42
CA PHE A 23 19.49 -5.67 7.67
C PHE A 23 20.52 -6.60 8.30
N VAL A 24 20.32 -7.92 8.22
CA VAL A 24 21.31 -8.89 8.72
C VAL A 24 22.58 -8.85 7.89
N LEU A 25 22.46 -8.93 6.56
CA LEU A 25 23.62 -8.92 5.66
C LEU A 25 24.35 -7.58 5.72
N PHE A 26 23.63 -6.48 5.56
CA PHE A 26 24.20 -5.14 5.60
C PHE A 26 24.78 -4.83 6.99
N GLY A 27 24.03 -5.14 8.05
CA GLY A 27 24.47 -4.91 9.42
C GLY A 27 25.73 -5.70 9.77
N SER A 28 25.83 -6.96 9.34
CA SER A 28 27.04 -7.76 9.59
C SER A 28 28.28 -7.25 8.84
N LEU A 29 28.09 -6.62 7.67
CA LEU A 29 29.19 -6.02 6.91
C LEU A 29 29.62 -4.64 7.44
N VAL A 30 28.67 -3.86 7.94
CA VAL A 30 28.90 -2.44 8.28
C VAL A 30 29.16 -2.23 9.77
N ILE A 31 28.47 -2.96 10.65
CA ILE A 31 28.53 -2.73 12.10
C ILE A 31 29.76 -3.41 12.68
N ARG A 32 30.67 -2.60 13.21
CA ARG A 32 31.85 -3.07 13.94
C ARG A 32 31.51 -3.39 15.39
N PRO A 33 32.23 -4.32 16.04
CA PRO A 33 32.06 -4.62 17.47
C PRO A 33 32.09 -3.38 18.38
N SER A 34 32.99 -2.43 18.09
CA SER A 34 33.12 -1.17 18.84
C SER A 34 31.86 -0.29 18.79
N VAL A 35 31.09 -0.36 17.69
CA VAL A 35 29.83 0.37 17.56
C VAL A 35 28.77 -0.27 18.45
N ILE A 36 28.73 -1.60 18.51
CA ILE A 36 27.78 -2.31 19.38
C ILE A 36 28.08 -1.94 20.84
N GLU A 37 29.34 -2.05 21.27
CA GLU A 37 29.76 -1.70 22.64
C GLU A 37 29.43 -0.25 23.01
N ALA A 38 29.65 0.70 22.10
CA ALA A 38 29.33 2.10 22.32
C ALA A 38 27.84 2.35 22.57
N TRP A 39 26.96 1.53 21.98
CA TRP A 39 25.51 1.70 22.09
C TRP A 39 24.87 0.83 23.19
N THR A 40 25.38 -0.38 23.40
CA THR A 40 24.84 -1.33 24.37
C THR A 40 25.58 -1.30 25.71
N GLY A 41 26.70 -0.59 25.81
CA GLY A 41 27.56 -0.54 26.99
C GLY A 41 28.19 -1.89 27.36
N SER A 42 28.15 -2.87 26.46
CA SER A 42 28.52 -4.26 26.69
C SER A 42 29.12 -4.89 25.44
N ALA A 43 30.07 -5.81 25.62
CA ALA A 43 30.68 -6.54 24.53
C ALA A 43 29.62 -7.30 23.70
N PRO A 44 29.76 -7.34 22.36
CA PRO A 44 28.79 -8.03 21.53
C PRO A 44 28.78 -9.53 21.84
N HIS A 45 27.58 -10.03 22.09
CA HIS A 45 27.33 -11.45 22.31
C HIS A 45 26.86 -12.11 21.00
N TYR A 46 27.31 -13.34 20.77
CA TYR A 46 27.08 -14.08 19.54
C TYR A 46 26.61 -15.50 19.91
N THR A 47 25.34 -15.81 19.68
CA THR A 47 24.74 -17.12 20.04
C THR A 47 24.70 -18.14 18.90
N GLY A 48 25.00 -17.74 17.66
CA GLY A 48 24.87 -18.59 16.48
C GLY A 48 26.11 -19.47 16.18
N PRO A 49 25.94 -20.59 15.44
CA PRO A 49 27.03 -21.54 15.15
C PRO A 49 28.21 -20.92 14.39
N LEU A 50 27.92 -19.86 13.63
CA LEU A 50 28.91 -19.13 12.85
C LEU A 50 29.50 -17.92 13.59
N HIS A 51 28.89 -17.45 14.68
CA HIS A 51 29.27 -16.22 15.39
C HIS A 51 29.43 -14.96 14.50
N LEU A 52 28.81 -14.95 13.31
CA LEU A 52 28.88 -13.81 12.37
C LEU A 52 27.91 -12.67 12.73
N ILE A 53 26.83 -12.95 13.45
CA ILE A 53 25.73 -12.02 13.71
C ILE A 53 25.59 -11.88 15.22
N SER A 54 25.66 -10.64 15.73
CA SER A 54 25.46 -10.38 17.15
C SER A 54 23.97 -10.45 17.52
N ASP A 55 23.68 -10.83 18.76
CA ASP A 55 22.31 -10.93 19.27
C ASP A 55 21.58 -9.58 19.19
N ALA A 56 22.34 -8.49 19.40
CA ALA A 56 21.84 -7.12 19.26
C ALA A 56 21.44 -6.81 17.82
N LEU A 57 22.31 -7.11 16.84
CA LEU A 57 22.00 -6.91 15.42
C LEU A 57 20.79 -7.74 15.00
N PHE A 58 20.73 -9.01 15.42
CA PHE A 58 19.60 -9.89 15.12
C PHE A 58 18.29 -9.33 15.66
N SER A 59 18.27 -8.90 16.92
CA SER A 59 17.07 -8.34 17.57
C SER A 59 16.58 -7.08 16.85
N VAL A 60 17.51 -6.18 16.48
CA VAL A 60 17.20 -4.96 15.74
C VAL A 60 16.69 -5.28 14.34
N ALA A 61 17.30 -6.23 13.63
CA ALA A 61 16.87 -6.64 12.30
C ALA A 61 15.47 -7.26 12.32
N VAL A 62 15.15 -8.14 13.28
CA VAL A 62 13.80 -8.69 13.47
C VAL A 62 12.80 -7.58 13.72
N PHE A 63 13.12 -6.64 14.63
CA PHE A 63 12.24 -5.54 14.98
C PHE A 63 11.93 -4.63 13.78
N LEU A 64 12.98 -4.13 13.11
CA LEU A 64 12.84 -3.25 11.94
C LEU A 64 12.11 -3.95 10.77
N SER A 65 12.44 -5.21 10.52
CA SER A 65 11.78 -6.03 9.51
C SER A 65 10.29 -6.21 9.79
N GLY A 66 9.93 -6.59 11.02
CA GLY A 66 8.55 -6.78 11.42
C GLY A 66 7.76 -5.48 11.24
N PHE A 67 8.33 -4.35 11.68
CA PHE A 67 7.69 -3.05 11.54
C PHE A 67 7.55 -2.60 10.08
N ALA A 68 8.58 -2.79 9.26
CA ALA A 68 8.55 -2.49 7.83
C ALA A 68 7.55 -3.38 7.07
N GLY A 69 7.50 -4.67 7.38
CA GLY A 69 6.53 -5.61 6.82
C GLY A 69 5.09 -5.20 7.15
N LEU A 70 4.81 -4.90 8.43
CA LEU A 70 3.51 -4.42 8.87
C LEU A 70 3.12 -3.10 8.19
N TYR A 71 4.04 -2.13 8.12
CA TYR A 71 3.82 -0.86 7.43
C TYR A 71 3.46 -1.07 5.96
N PHE A 72 4.24 -1.89 5.25
CA PHE A 72 3.99 -2.21 3.86
C PHE A 72 2.64 -2.91 3.66
N THR A 73 2.28 -3.84 4.54
CA THR A 73 0.97 -4.51 4.51
C THR A 73 -0.19 -3.55 4.74
N VAL A 74 -0.09 -2.67 5.74
CA VAL A 74 -1.11 -1.64 5.99
C VAL A 74 -1.29 -0.78 4.73
N GLN A 75 -0.18 -0.34 4.12
CA GLN A 75 -0.23 0.45 2.90
C GLN A 75 -0.84 -0.33 1.72
N ALA A 76 -0.48 -1.60 1.56
CA ALA A 76 -1.03 -2.47 0.51
C ALA A 76 -2.54 -2.71 0.67
N VAL A 77 -3.02 -2.88 1.91
CA VAL A 77 -4.45 -3.02 2.21
C VAL A 77 -5.19 -1.72 1.90
N ILE A 78 -4.64 -0.56 2.30
CA ILE A 78 -5.27 0.74 2.07
C ILE A 78 -5.33 1.05 0.56
N ASP A 79 -4.26 0.80 -0.19
CA ASP A 79 -4.20 1.03 -1.64
C ASP A 79 -5.17 0.12 -2.43
N GLN A 80 -5.29 -1.15 -2.03
CA GLN A 80 -6.27 -2.10 -2.60
C GLN A 80 -7.72 -1.71 -2.30
N ASN A 81 -7.99 -1.07 -1.15
CA ASN A 81 -9.35 -0.71 -0.74
C ASN A 81 -9.81 0.68 -1.27
N TYR A 82 -8.90 1.58 -1.61
CA TYR A 82 -9.22 2.92 -2.12
C TYR A 82 -9.89 2.91 -3.52
N ARG A 83 -9.60 1.89 -4.35
CA ARG A 83 -10.12 1.77 -5.72
C ARG A 83 -11.62 1.42 -5.84
N LYS A 84 -12.33 1.15 -4.74
CA LYS A 84 -13.77 0.84 -4.78
C LYS A 84 -14.68 1.99 -4.34
N GLU A 85 -14.17 2.94 -3.56
CA GLU A 85 -14.97 4.11 -3.13
C GLU A 85 -14.74 5.35 -3.99
N PHE A 86 -13.53 5.54 -4.55
CA PHE A 86 -13.25 6.70 -5.38
C PHE A 86 -13.95 6.64 -6.76
N PHE A 87 -14.20 5.44 -7.30
CA PHE A 87 -14.92 5.28 -8.56
C PHE A 87 -16.43 5.39 -8.44
N ARG A 88 -17.01 5.10 -7.26
CA ARG A 88 -18.46 5.22 -7.06
C ARG A 88 -18.92 6.67 -6.99
N ARG A 89 -18.11 7.54 -6.40
CA ARG A 89 -18.43 8.98 -6.30
C ARG A 89 -18.32 9.71 -7.64
N ILE A 90 -17.34 9.34 -8.47
CA ILE A 90 -17.20 9.88 -9.82
C ILE A 90 -18.33 9.38 -10.72
N GLU A 91 -18.81 8.15 -10.52
CA GLU A 91 -19.94 7.59 -11.28
C GLU A 91 -21.26 8.30 -10.98
N ASP A 92 -21.57 8.60 -9.72
CA ASP A 92 -22.77 9.35 -9.33
C ASP A 92 -22.75 10.80 -9.86
N ASP A 93 -21.61 11.51 -9.73
CA ASP A 93 -21.45 12.87 -10.24
C ASP A 93 -21.51 12.93 -11.78
N LEU A 94 -20.95 11.93 -12.47
CA LEU A 94 -21.00 11.83 -13.93
C LEU A 94 -22.41 11.47 -14.43
N GLN A 95 -23.15 10.60 -13.72
CA GLN A 95 -24.55 10.30 -14.03
C GLN A 95 -25.46 11.51 -13.81
N GLN A 96 -25.23 12.31 -12.76
CA GLN A 96 -25.97 13.54 -12.51
C GLN A 96 -25.68 14.61 -13.59
N ALA A 97 -24.43 14.79 -14.00
CA ALA A 97 -24.05 15.73 -15.07
C ALA A 97 -24.60 15.32 -16.45
N ILE A 98 -24.64 14.01 -16.77
CA ILE A 98 -25.18 13.50 -18.04
C ILE A 98 -26.72 13.47 -18.03
N GLY A 99 -27.34 13.24 -16.86
CA GLY A 99 -28.79 13.25 -16.68
C GLY A 99 -29.43 14.60 -17.06
N VAL A 100 -28.81 15.71 -16.67
CA VAL A 100 -29.28 17.06 -17.01
C VAL A 100 -29.25 17.31 -18.53
N ARG A 101 -28.22 16.81 -19.22
CA ARG A 101 -28.07 16.99 -20.68
C ARG A 101 -29.11 16.19 -21.47
N LYS A 102 -29.48 15.00 -21.00
CA LYS A 102 -30.57 14.21 -21.59
C LYS A 102 -31.94 14.86 -21.36
N VAL A 103 -32.22 15.32 -20.13
CA VAL A 103 -33.48 16.02 -19.83
C VAL A 103 -33.64 17.28 -20.68
N TYR A 104 -32.58 18.09 -20.82
CA TYR A 104 -32.60 19.30 -21.66
C TYR A 104 -32.85 18.98 -23.15
N THR A 105 -32.25 17.90 -23.67
CA THR A 105 -32.42 17.51 -25.07
C THR A 105 -33.84 16.99 -25.33
N THR A 106 -34.38 16.16 -24.43
CA THR A 106 -35.75 15.65 -24.51
C THR A 106 -36.79 16.78 -24.40
N LEU A 107 -36.56 17.73 -23.49
CA LEU A 107 -37.43 18.89 -23.33
C LEU A 107 -37.38 19.79 -24.57
N ARG A 108 -36.19 20.02 -25.16
CA ARG A 108 -36.02 20.76 -26.42
C ARG A 108 -36.76 20.10 -27.59
N THR A 109 -36.71 18.78 -27.70
CA THR A 109 -37.44 18.05 -28.77
C THR A 109 -38.95 18.08 -28.59
N HIS A 110 -39.45 18.09 -27.34
CA HIS A 110 -40.89 18.19 -27.05
C HIS A 110 -41.45 19.62 -27.11
N LEU A 111 -40.60 20.65 -26.98
CA LEU A 111 -40.96 22.05 -27.24
C LEU A 111 -40.80 22.44 -28.72
N ALA A 112 -40.24 21.56 -29.55
CA ALA A 112 -40.11 21.74 -31.00
C ALA A 112 -41.28 21.22 -31.88
N PRO A 113 -42.51 20.92 -31.42
CA PRO A 113 -43.68 20.84 -32.29
C PRO A 113 -44.41 22.19 -32.26
N GLY A 114 -44.07 23.10 -33.18
CA GLY A 114 -44.86 24.32 -33.35
C GLY A 114 -44.24 25.51 -34.10
N ALA A 115 -42.93 25.51 -34.39
CA ALA A 115 -42.32 26.58 -35.19
C ALA A 115 -42.32 26.24 -36.68
N GLY A 116 -43.53 26.23 -37.27
CA GLY A 116 -43.74 25.99 -38.69
C GLY A 116 -45.17 26.29 -39.14
N THR A 117 -45.85 27.23 -38.49
CA THR A 117 -47.09 27.81 -38.98
C THR A 117 -46.80 28.81 -40.10
N SER A 118 -47.51 28.64 -41.21
CA SER A 118 -48.01 29.70 -42.09
C SER A 118 -46.99 30.68 -42.70
N ARG A 119 -46.73 30.53 -44.00
CA ARG A 119 -46.65 31.70 -44.89
C ARG A 119 -47.45 31.44 -46.17
N PHE A 120 -48.54 32.21 -46.26
CA PHE A 120 -49.26 32.73 -47.43
C PHE A 120 -49.00 32.11 -48.80
#